data_AF-A0A7R9M0G7-F1
#
_entry.id   AF-A0A7R9M0G7-F1
#
_cell.length_a   1.000
_cell.length_b   1.000
_cell.length_c   1.000
_cell.angle_alpha   90.00
_cell.angle_beta   90.00
_cell.angle_gamma   90.00
#
_symmetry.space_group_name_H-M   'P 1'
#
loop_
_entity.id
_entity.type
_entity.pdbx_description
1 polymer ?
#
loop_
_entity_poly.entity_id
_entity_poly.type
_entity_poly.pdbx_seq_one_letter_code
_entity_poly.pdbx_strand_id
1 'polypeptide(L)'
;MLISTAGLPTVRLIIAQKLEMWIQNPKLTRPAQDLLLSLCLNCNETDSEVIALLVKMRLKTKPLINHFITCVKEMLTQNEDTFRLVLRTVLYNEVSPTRSLNNIQLISIMFQHSPDRATRVLAE
;
A
#
# COMPACT_ATOMS: atom_id res chain seq x y z
N MET A 1 -2.92 -19.95 6.08
CA MET A 1 -4.39 -19.83 5.99
C MET A 1 -4.82 -18.45 5.49
N LEU A 2 -4.40 -17.33 6.08
CA LEU A 2 -4.79 -15.99 5.59
C LEU A 2 -4.16 -15.59 4.24
N ILE A 3 -2.90 -15.99 3.98
CA ILE A 3 -2.23 -15.75 2.68
C ILE A 3 -3.02 -16.39 1.53
N SER A 4 -3.42 -17.65 1.70
CA SER A 4 -4.21 -18.41 0.70
C SER A 4 -5.63 -17.87 0.48
N THR A 5 -6.13 -17.01 1.37
CA THR A 5 -7.48 -16.43 1.27
C THR A 5 -7.47 -14.94 0.93
N ALA A 6 -6.30 -14.33 0.69
CA ALA A 6 -6.16 -12.91 0.36
C ALA A 6 -6.79 -12.52 -1.00
N GLY A 7 -7.22 -13.49 -1.80
CA GLY A 7 -8.04 -13.24 -2.99
C GLY A 7 -9.46 -12.75 -2.67
N LEU A 8 -9.96 -12.93 -1.44
CA LEU A 8 -11.29 -12.50 -1.03
C LEU A 8 -11.28 -11.05 -0.51
N PRO A 9 -12.12 -10.14 -1.03
CA PRO A 9 -12.13 -8.72 -0.63
C PRO A 9 -12.28 -8.49 0.88
N THR A 10 -13.20 -9.19 1.53
CA THR A 10 -13.42 -9.07 2.99
C THR A 10 -12.20 -9.49 3.80
N VAL A 11 -11.46 -10.51 3.33
CA VAL A 11 -10.23 -10.97 3.98
C VAL A 11 -9.13 -9.93 3.80
N ARG A 12 -8.99 -9.32 2.62
CA ARG A 12 -8.03 -8.23 2.39
C ARG A 12 -8.23 -7.08 3.36
N LEU A 13 -9.49 -6.67 3.58
CA LEU A 13 -9.82 -5.64 4.55
C LEU A 13 -9.43 -6.01 5.99
N ILE A 14 -9.76 -7.23 6.42
CA ILE A 14 -9.39 -7.74 7.76
C ILE A 14 -7.86 -7.75 7.95
N ILE A 15 -7.12 -8.19 6.92
CA ILE A 15 -5.65 -8.17 6.95
C ILE A 15 -5.17 -6.73 7.09
N ALA A 16 -5.62 -5.81 6.23
CA ALA A 16 -5.19 -4.41 6.22
C ALA A 16 -5.40 -3.70 7.56
N GLN A 17 -6.54 -3.95 8.23
CA GLN A 17 -6.86 -3.37 9.54
C GLN A 17 -5.89 -3.81 10.66
N LYS A 18 -5.27 -4.98 10.54
CA LYS A 18 -4.40 -5.56 11.59
C LYS A 18 -2.92 -5.59 11.22
N LEU A 19 -2.60 -5.34 9.95
CA LEU A 19 -1.27 -5.58 9.39
C LEU A 19 -0.18 -4.75 10.07
N GLU A 20 -0.45 -3.47 10.36
CA GLU A 20 0.51 -2.59 11.05
C GLU A 20 0.89 -3.10 12.45
N MET A 21 -0.08 -3.65 13.18
CA MET A 21 0.16 -4.23 14.50
C MET A 21 0.97 -5.53 14.38
N TRP A 22 0.60 -6.40 13.44
CA TRP A 22 1.27 -7.69 13.26
C TRP A 22 2.71 -7.55 12.77
N ILE A 23 2.97 -6.65 11.82
CA ILE A 23 4.30 -6.51 11.22
C ILE A 23 5.33 -5.94 12.22
N GLN A 24 4.85 -5.16 13.20
CA GLN A 24 5.68 -4.63 14.29
C GLN A 24 5.89 -5.61 15.45
N ASN A 25 5.08 -6.67 15.55
CA ASN A 25 5.26 -7.70 16.56
C ASN A 25 6.38 -8.66 16.14
N PRO A 26 7.52 -8.74 16.87
CA PRO A 26 8.66 -9.58 16.48
C PRO A 26 8.32 -11.06 16.28
N LYS A 27 7.29 -11.58 16.97
CA LYS A 27 6.83 -12.96 16.82
C LYS A 27 6.03 -13.20 15.53
N LEU A 28 5.50 -12.14 14.92
CA LEU A 28 4.64 -12.16 13.75
C LEU A 28 5.24 -11.43 12.54
N THR A 29 6.39 -10.75 12.69
CA THR A 29 6.96 -9.90 11.64
C THR A 29 7.11 -10.63 10.31
N ARG A 30 7.69 -11.85 10.32
CA ARG A 30 7.88 -12.61 9.08
C ARG A 30 6.56 -12.98 8.39
N PRO A 31 5.61 -13.68 9.03
CA PRO A 31 4.33 -13.98 8.38
C PRO A 31 3.52 -12.73 8.00
N ALA A 32 3.67 -11.62 8.73
CA ALA A 32 3.05 -10.35 8.36
C ALA A 32 3.68 -9.71 7.12
N GLN A 33 4.99 -9.85 6.89
CA GLN A 33 5.65 -9.43 5.65
C GLN A 33 5.15 -10.23 4.44
N ASP A 34 4.99 -11.54 4.61
CA ASP A 34 4.46 -12.42 3.55
C ASP A 34 2.97 -12.09 3.27
N LEU A 35 2.19 -11.77 4.31
CA LEU A 35 0.81 -11.28 4.17
C LEU A 35 0.73 -9.93 3.46
N LEU A 36 1.64 -8.98 3.75
CA LEU A 36 1.68 -7.69 3.07
C LEU A 36 1.93 -7.86 1.57
N LEU A 37 2.88 -8.71 1.19
CA LEU A 37 3.14 -9.00 -0.22
C LEU A 37 1.91 -9.63 -0.88
N SER A 38 1.33 -10.65 -0.25
CA SER A 38 0.13 -11.31 -0.77
C SER A 38 -1.05 -10.34 -0.88
N LEU A 39 -1.22 -9.42 0.06
CA LEU A 39 -2.27 -8.41 0.05
C LEU A 39 -2.07 -7.46 -1.14
N CYS A 40 -0.86 -6.92 -1.32
CA CYS A 40 -0.52 -6.04 -2.44
C CYS A 40 -0.69 -6.74 -3.80
N LEU A 41 -0.38 -8.04 -3.89
CA LEU A 41 -0.55 -8.82 -5.12
C LEU A 41 -2.01 -9.17 -5.45
N ASN A 42 -2.94 -9.01 -4.51
CA ASN A 42 -4.37 -9.30 -4.73
C ASN A 42 -5.26 -8.05 -4.65
N CYS A 43 -4.66 -6.89 -4.39
CA CYS A 43 -5.35 -5.61 -4.26
C CYS A 43 -5.66 -5.04 -5.64
N ASN A 44 -6.85 -4.50 -5.84
CA ASN A 44 -7.26 -3.90 -7.11
C ASN A 44 -8.02 -2.58 -6.92
N GLU A 45 -8.56 -2.02 -7.99
CA GLU A 45 -9.26 -0.74 -8.02
C GLU A 45 -10.54 -0.68 -7.17
N THR A 46 -11.06 -1.82 -6.71
CA THR A 46 -12.22 -1.87 -5.81
C THR A 46 -11.82 -1.80 -4.32
N ASP A 47 -10.54 -1.91 -4.00
CA ASP A 47 -10.00 -2.03 -2.64
C ASP A 47 -9.61 -0.66 -2.02
N SER A 48 -10.43 0.36 -2.22
CA SER A 48 -10.14 1.74 -1.77
C SER A 48 -9.86 1.85 -0.27
N GLU A 49 -10.61 1.12 0.57
CA GLU A 49 -10.42 1.12 2.03
C GLU A 49 -9.12 0.42 2.45
N VAL A 50 -8.76 -0.69 1.78
CA VAL A 50 -7.49 -1.40 2.00
C VAL A 50 -6.33 -0.49 1.68
N ILE A 51 -6.35 0.18 0.53
CA ILE A 51 -5.32 1.13 0.12
C ILE A 51 -5.22 2.28 1.13
N ALA A 52 -6.35 2.84 1.56
CA ALA A 52 -6.38 3.91 2.56
C ALA A 52 -5.75 3.50 3.90
N LEU A 53 -5.89 2.23 4.32
CA LEU A 53 -5.23 1.69 5.51
C LEU A 53 -3.72 1.48 5.28
N LEU A 54 -3.34 0.89 4.14
CA LEU A 54 -1.94 0.62 3.80
C LEU A 54 -1.09 1.90 3.75
N VAL A 55 -1.57 2.96 3.08
CA VAL A 55 -0.80 4.20 2.95
C VAL A 55 -0.65 4.97 4.27
N LYS A 56 -1.48 4.66 5.28
CA LYS A 56 -1.43 5.26 6.62
C LYS A 56 -0.48 4.52 7.58
N MET A 57 -0.04 3.30 7.24
CA MET A 57 0.82 2.49 8.10
C MET A 57 2.12 3.21 8.46
N ARG A 58 2.55 3.15 9.73
CA ARG A 58 3.79 3.77 10.23
C ARG A 58 4.82 2.72 10.64
N LEU A 59 5.63 2.32 9.69
CA LEU A 59 6.69 1.32 9.90
C LEU A 59 7.92 1.95 10.54
N LYS A 60 8.45 1.32 11.59
CA LYS A 60 9.50 1.89 12.45
C LYS A 60 10.93 1.63 11.99
N THR A 61 11.16 0.57 11.21
CA THR A 61 12.51 0.14 10.85
C THR A 61 12.74 0.20 9.35
N LYS A 62 13.96 0.57 8.94
CA LYS A 62 14.35 0.66 7.52
C LYS A 62 14.09 -0.63 6.74
N PRO A 63 14.36 -1.85 7.27
CA PRO A 63 14.01 -3.09 6.56
C PRO A 63 12.51 -3.24 6.28
N LEU A 64 11.64 -2.88 7.24
CA LEU A 64 10.19 -2.94 7.05
C LEU A 64 9.70 -1.91 6.03
N ILE A 65 10.22 -0.69 6.11
CA ILE A 65 9.92 0.37 5.15
C ILE A 65 10.30 -0.08 3.74
N ASN A 66 11.50 -0.63 3.55
CA ASN A 66 11.94 -1.14 2.25
C ASN A 66 11.06 -2.27 1.73
N HIS A 67 10.70 -3.23 2.59
CA HIS A 67 9.79 -4.32 2.21
C HIS A 67 8.42 -3.81 1.77
N PHE A 68 7.86 -2.85 2.51
CA PHE A 68 6.60 -2.19 2.15
C PHE A 68 6.68 -1.48 0.81
N ILE A 69 7.75 -0.73 0.56
CA ILE A 69 7.97 -0.06 -0.73
C ILE A 69 8.01 -1.07 -1.88
N THR A 70 8.69 -2.20 -1.70
CA THR A 70 8.71 -3.28 -2.70
C THR A 70 7.31 -3.82 -2.95
N CYS A 71 6.54 -4.13 -1.90
CA CYS A 71 5.17 -4.64 -2.05
C CYS A 71 4.25 -3.63 -2.76
N VAL A 72 4.36 -2.34 -2.41
CA VAL A 72 3.60 -1.28 -3.08
C VAL A 72 3.97 -1.19 -4.56
N LYS A 73 5.26 -1.27 -4.92
CA LYS A 73 5.68 -1.29 -6.34
C LYS A 73 5.03 -2.44 -7.11
N GLU A 74 5.00 -3.65 -6.53
CA GLU A 74 4.31 -4.80 -7.14
C GLU A 74 2.79 -4.56 -7.32
N MET A 75 2.15 -3.84 -6.40
CA MET A 75 0.74 -3.46 -6.57
C MET A 75 0.55 -2.45 -7.70
N LEU A 76 1.49 -1.50 -7.86
CA LEU A 76 1.43 -0.44 -8.87
C LEU A 76 1.68 -0.95 -10.31
N THR A 77 2.28 -2.13 -10.47
CA THR A 77 2.51 -2.77 -11.78
C THR A 77 1.28 -3.52 -12.30
N GLN A 78 0.27 -3.80 -11.47
CA GLN A 78 -0.84 -4.68 -11.84
C GLN A 78 -1.78 -4.10 -12.91
N ASN A 79 -2.37 -2.93 -12.65
CA ASN A 79 -3.25 -2.25 -13.61
C ASN A 79 -3.24 -0.72 -13.44
N GLU A 80 -3.80 0.00 -14.42
CA GLU A 80 -3.81 1.48 -14.43
C GLU A 80 -4.75 2.06 -13.38
N ASP A 81 -5.89 1.42 -13.12
CA ASP A 81 -6.91 1.91 -12.19
C ASP A 81 -6.46 1.82 -10.72
N THR A 82 -5.78 0.74 -10.34
CA THR A 82 -5.16 0.56 -9.02
C THR A 82 -4.09 1.62 -8.79
N PHE A 83 -3.22 1.84 -9.80
CA PHE A 83 -2.22 2.91 -9.72
C PHE A 83 -2.86 4.28 -9.53
N ARG A 84 -3.90 4.58 -10.32
CA ARG A 84 -4.65 5.84 -10.24
C ARG A 84 -5.29 6.02 -8.87
N LEU A 85 -5.91 4.98 -8.33
CA LEU A 85 -6.53 4.97 -7.01
C LEU A 85 -5.49 5.25 -5.92
N VAL A 86 -4.37 4.53 -5.91
CA VAL A 86 -3.28 4.75 -4.94
C VAL A 86 -2.75 6.18 -5.02
N LEU A 87 -2.48 6.70 -6.22
CA LEU A 87 -1.94 8.04 -6.39
C LEU A 87 -2.91 9.11 -5.85
N ARG A 88 -4.20 9.00 -6.21
CA ARG A 88 -5.24 9.91 -5.74
C ARG A 88 -5.40 9.87 -4.23
N THR A 89 -5.42 8.67 -3.64
CA THR A 89 -5.52 8.51 -2.18
C THR A 89 -4.33 9.17 -1.47
N VAL A 90 -3.11 8.97 -1.95
CA VAL A 90 -1.92 9.54 -1.31
C VAL A 90 -1.87 11.07 -1.48
N LEU A 91 -2.20 11.60 -2.66
CA LEU A 91 -2.25 13.04 -2.91
C LEU A 91 -3.30 13.72 -2.03
N TYR A 92 -4.50 13.14 -1.94
CA TYR A 92 -5.56 13.65 -1.07
C TYR A 92 -5.11 13.67 0.40
N ASN A 93 -4.45 12.60 0.86
CA ASN A 93 -3.92 12.55 2.23
C ASN A 93 -2.81 13.58 2.47
N GLU A 94 -2.01 13.94 1.47
CA GLU A 94 -0.93 14.93 1.60
C GLU A 94 -1.46 16.36 1.78
N VAL A 95 -2.56 16.69 1.11
CA VAL A 95 -3.24 17.99 1.29
C VAL A 95 -4.14 18.03 2.52
N SER A 96 -4.33 16.89 3.20
CA SER A 96 -5.16 16.79 4.40
C SER A 96 -4.45 17.37 5.65
N PRO A 97 -5.20 17.86 6.66
CA PRO A 97 -4.64 18.32 7.93
C PRO A 97 -3.85 17.23 8.70
N THR A 98 -4.08 15.96 8.37
CA THR A 98 -3.46 14.79 9.03
C THR A 98 -2.37 14.13 8.20
N ARG A 99 -1.71 14.90 7.31
CA ARG A 99 -0.67 14.40 6.41
C ARG A 99 0.45 13.65 7.14
N SER A 100 0.94 12.58 6.50
CA SER A 100 2.03 11.74 6.98
C SER A 100 3.25 11.93 6.08
N LEU A 101 4.47 11.92 6.64
CA LEU A 101 5.71 11.94 5.85
C LEU A 101 5.79 10.77 4.84
N ASN A 102 5.06 9.69 5.11
CA ASN A 102 4.96 8.54 4.20
C ASN A 102 4.29 8.90 2.87
N ASN A 103 3.41 9.90 2.84
CA ASN A 103 2.69 10.28 1.62
C ASN A 103 3.65 10.84 0.57
N ILE A 104 4.49 11.82 0.93
CA ILE A 104 5.50 12.38 0.02
C ILE A 104 6.48 11.29 -0.44
N GLN A 105 6.86 10.38 0.45
CA GLN A 105 7.73 9.25 0.07
C GLN A 105 7.05 8.35 -0.97
N LEU A 106 5.79 8.00 -0.77
CA LEU A 106 5.00 7.19 -1.71
C LEU A 106 4.81 7.91 -3.04
N ILE A 107 4.47 9.20 -3.04
CA ILE A 107 4.39 10.03 -4.25
C ILE A 107 5.71 9.96 -5.01
N SER A 108 6.83 10.22 -4.33
CA SER A 108 8.17 10.15 -4.94
C SER A 108 8.45 8.78 -5.58
N ILE A 109 8.12 7.68 -4.88
CA ILE A 109 8.26 6.32 -5.41
C ILE A 109 7.41 6.11 -6.66
N MET A 110 6.16 6.60 -6.67
CA MET A 110 5.26 6.46 -7.82
C MET A 110 5.78 7.21 -9.04
N PHE A 111 6.28 8.43 -8.85
CA PHE A 111 6.90 9.22 -9.91
C PHE A 111 8.21 8.62 -10.43
N GLN A 112 9.02 8.02 -9.56
CA GLN A 112 10.25 7.31 -9.96
C GLN A 112 9.95 5.99 -10.67
N HIS A 113 8.91 5.28 -10.25
CA HIS A 113 8.55 3.98 -10.81
C HIS A 113 7.87 4.12 -12.18
N SER A 114 6.93 5.07 -12.31
CA SER A 114 6.13 5.24 -13.53
C SER A 114 5.86 6.73 -13.81
N PRO A 115 6.85 7.51 -14.26
CA PRO A 115 6.74 8.96 -14.42
C PRO A 115 5.61 9.37 -15.37
N ASP A 116 5.48 8.69 -16.51
CA ASP A 116 4.43 9.00 -17.51
C ASP A 116 3.03 8.72 -16.97
N ARG A 117 2.84 7.57 -16.31
CA ARG A 117 1.55 7.20 -15.68
C ARG A 117 1.19 8.16 -14.55
N ALA A 118 2.15 8.51 -13.71
CA ALA A 118 1.96 9.45 -12.61
C ALA A 118 1.55 10.83 -13.13
N THR A 119 2.24 11.32 -14.16
CA THR A 119 1.94 12.62 -14.79
C THR A 119 0.58 12.63 -15.45
N ARG A 120 0.21 11.55 -16.16
CA ARG A 120 -1.12 11.42 -16.78
C ARG A 120 -2.24 11.48 -15.76
N VAL A 121 -2.12 10.74 -14.66
CA VAL A 121 -3.14 10.74 -13.58
C VAL A 121 -3.22 12.09 -12.88
N LEU A 122 -2.11 12.83 -12.75
CA LEU A 122 -2.13 14.19 -12.19
C LEU A 122 -2.82 15.21 -13.09
N ALA A 123 -2.80 15.00 -14.41
CA ALA A 123 -3.38 15.94 -15.37
C ALA A 123 -4.90 15.82 -15.51
N GLU A 124 -5.52 14.83 -14.85
CA GLU A 124 -6.97 14.57 -14.82
C GLU A 124 -7.62 15.13 -13.55
#